data_AF-A0A0A1ZE89-F1
#
_entry.id   AF-A0A0A1ZE89-F1
#
_cell.length_a   1.000
_cell.length_b   1.000
_cell.length_c   1.000
_cell.angle_alpha   90.00
_cell.angle_beta   90.00
_cell.angle_gamma   90.00
#
_symmetry.space_group_name_H-M   'P 1'
#
loop_
_entity.id
_entity.type
_entity.pdbx_description
1 polymer ?
#
loop_
_entity_poly.entity_id
_entity_poly.type
_entity_poly.pdbx_seq_one_letter_code
_entity_poly.pdbx_strand_id
1 'polypeptide(L)'
;MGRLVLNHSTNLDGLIPILKKLALNINIKTVTPAVISRVRGRSSKLIIRLSVKTKNGYKAIARKGKTAQEVFISTDLNKDQLKQIIDIYNDK
;
A
#
# COMPACT_ATOMS: atom_id res chain seq x y z
N MET A 1 -15.62 -7.69 1.88
CA MET A 1 -15.21 -6.65 0.91
C MET A 1 -14.61 -5.52 1.72
N GLY A 2 -13.36 -5.13 1.44
CA GLY A 2 -12.65 -4.10 2.18
C GLY A 2 -12.97 -2.69 1.71
N ARG A 3 -12.67 -1.68 2.54
CA ARG A 3 -12.89 -0.26 2.25
C ARG A 3 -11.59 0.45 1.91
N LEU A 4 -11.53 1.08 0.74
CA LEU A 4 -10.50 2.08 0.43
C LEU A 4 -10.92 3.43 1.04
N VAL A 5 -10.10 3.99 1.93
CA VAL A 5 -10.38 5.29 2.57
C VAL A 5 -9.52 6.35 1.91
N LEU A 6 -10.09 7.10 0.97
CA LEU A 6 -9.41 8.22 0.35
C LEU A 6 -9.53 9.47 1.22
N ASN A 7 -8.43 10.18 1.40
CA ASN A 7 -8.36 11.50 2.03
C ASN A 7 -8.13 12.59 0.97
N HIS A 8 -8.03 13.84 1.40
CA HIS A 8 -7.66 14.98 0.53
C HIS A 8 -6.16 15.01 0.17
N SER A 9 -5.39 13.97 0.47
CA SER A 9 -3.95 13.97 0.23
C SER A 9 -3.63 13.63 -1.23
N THR A 10 -2.55 14.22 -1.73
CA THR A 10 -1.94 13.85 -3.00
C THR A 10 -1.51 12.38 -2.95
N ASN A 11 -1.89 11.60 -3.96
CA ASN A 11 -1.54 10.19 -4.06
C ASN A 11 -0.50 9.96 -5.15
N LEU A 12 0.38 8.98 -4.95
CA LEU A 12 1.32 8.52 -5.97
C LEU A 12 0.58 8.06 -7.24
N ASP A 13 1.10 8.45 -8.41
CA ASP A 13 0.53 8.06 -9.70
C ASP A 13 0.51 6.54 -9.87
N GLY A 14 -0.69 6.00 -10.06
CA GLY A 14 -0.94 4.56 -10.21
C GLY A 14 -1.15 3.82 -8.90
N LEU A 15 -1.05 4.48 -7.74
CA LEU A 15 -1.27 3.82 -6.44
C LEU A 15 -2.74 3.49 -6.21
N ILE A 16 -3.66 4.41 -6.48
CA ILE A 16 -5.09 4.23 -6.22
C ILE A 16 -5.68 2.98 -6.91
N PRO A 17 -5.40 2.70 -8.20
CA PRO A 17 -5.84 1.47 -8.84
C PRO A 17 -5.39 0.20 -8.11
N ILE A 18 -4.16 0.16 -7.57
CA ILE A 18 -3.65 -0.99 -6.81
C ILE A 18 -4.36 -1.09 -5.46
N LEU A 19 -4.54 0.03 -4.74
CA LEU A 19 -5.22 0.03 -3.44
C LEU A 19 -6.69 -0.41 -3.57
N LYS A 20 -7.38 -0.03 -4.66
CA LYS A 20 -8.71 -0.53 -4.98
C LYS A 20 -8.72 -2.06 -5.11
N LYS A 21 -7.76 -2.63 -5.85
CA LYS A 21 -7.64 -4.08 -6.01
C LYS A 21 -7.32 -4.80 -4.70
N LEU A 22 -6.47 -4.22 -3.86
CA LEU A 22 -6.20 -4.74 -2.52
C LEU A 22 -7.47 -4.74 -1.66
N ALA A 23 -8.25 -3.66 -1.70
CA ALA A 23 -9.51 -3.57 -0.95
C ALA A 23 -10.59 -4.57 -1.41
N LEU A 24 -10.49 -5.14 -2.62
CA LEU A 24 -11.39 -6.20 -3.07
C LEU A 24 -11.14 -7.55 -2.37
N ASN A 25 -9.96 -7.74 -1.77
CA ASN A 25 -9.66 -8.96 -1.04
C ASN A 25 -10.53 -9.06 0.22
N ILE A 26 -11.23 -10.18 0.40
CA ILE A 26 -12.11 -10.41 1.55
C ILE A 26 -11.40 -10.34 2.90
N ASN A 27 -10.10 -10.67 2.92
CA ASN A 27 -9.27 -10.67 4.12
C ASN A 27 -8.68 -9.28 4.46
N ILE A 28 -8.88 -8.28 3.59
CA ILE A 28 -8.45 -6.91 3.82
C ILE A 28 -9.68 -6.10 4.25
N LYS A 29 -9.61 -5.52 5.45
CA LYS A 29 -10.71 -4.72 6.03
C LYS A 29 -10.67 -3.30 5.50
N THR A 30 -9.51 -2.64 5.61
CA THR A 30 -9.34 -1.27 5.12
C THR A 30 -7.97 -1.06 4.52
N VAL A 31 -7.90 -0.16 3.54
CA VAL A 31 -6.65 0.33 2.95
C VAL A 31 -6.70 1.85 2.95
N THR A 32 -5.71 2.48 3.56
CA THR A 32 -5.67 3.94 3.77
C THR A 32 -4.32 4.50 3.33
N PRO A 33 -4.25 5.26 2.23
CA PRO A 33 -3.07 6.06 1.91
C PRO A 33 -2.87 7.15 2.97
N ALA A 34 -1.62 7.41 3.31
CA ALA A 34 -1.23 8.37 4.33
C ALA A 34 -0.12 9.29 3.80
N VAL A 35 0.79 9.69 4.69
CA VAL A 35 1.82 10.69 4.44
C VAL A 35 2.61 10.39 3.17
N ILE A 36 2.74 11.41 2.33
CA ILE A 36 3.62 11.42 1.17
C ILE A 36 4.94 12.11 1.53
N SER A 37 6.06 11.56 1.08
CA SER A 37 7.40 12.07 1.39
C SER A 37 8.33 11.95 0.19
N ARG A 38 9.38 12.77 0.17
CA ARG A 38 10.47 12.66 -0.79
C ARG A 38 11.53 11.70 -0.28
N VAL A 39 12.08 10.87 -1.16
CA VAL A 39 13.08 9.85 -0.82
C VAL A 39 14.34 10.00 -1.65
N ARG A 40 15.47 9.53 -1.09
CA ARG A 40 16.73 9.41 -1.80
C ARG A 40 16.67 8.16 -2.71
N GLY A 41 17.03 8.34 -3.99
CA GLY A 41 16.96 7.30 -5.02
C GLY A 41 15.64 7.29 -5.80
N ARG A 42 15.75 7.08 -7.13
CA ARG A 42 14.61 7.00 -8.05
C ARG A 42 14.14 5.54 -8.17
N SER A 43 12.85 5.29 -8.01
CA SER A 43 12.22 4.04 -8.44
C SER A 43 11.53 4.26 -9.80
N SER A 44 11.87 3.46 -10.81
CA SER A 44 11.27 3.59 -12.15
C SER A 44 9.83 3.08 -12.18
N LYS A 45 9.54 2.02 -11.42
CA LYS A 45 8.22 1.39 -11.29
C LYS A 45 7.55 1.78 -9.97
N LEU A 46 6.24 1.54 -9.87
CA LEU A 46 5.53 1.64 -8.60
C LEU A 46 5.78 0.36 -7.80
N ILE A 47 6.39 0.47 -6.62
CA ILE A 47 6.69 -0.67 -5.76
C ILE A 47 6.09 -0.42 -4.38
N ILE A 48 5.35 -1.39 -3.85
CA ILE A 48 4.76 -1.38 -2.52
C ILE A 48 5.49 -2.43 -1.67
N ARG A 49 6.08 -2.01 -0.54
CA ARG A 49 6.78 -2.92 0.38
C ARG A 49 6.18 -2.86 1.77
N LEU A 50 5.92 -4.01 2.37
CA LEU A 50 5.59 -4.07 3.80
C LEU A 50 6.77 -3.57 4.64
N SER A 51 6.46 -2.72 5.60
CA SER A 51 7.43 -2.06 6.47
C SER A 51 7.33 -2.59 7.89
N VAL A 52 6.26 -2.28 8.62
CA VAL A 52 6.10 -2.65 10.03
C VAL A 52 4.70 -3.18 10.31
N LYS A 53 4.57 -4.02 11.35
CA LYS A 53 3.27 -4.42 11.90
C LYS A 53 2.66 -3.25 12.67
N THR A 54 1.36 -3.06 12.53
CA THR A 54 0.57 -2.07 13.28
C THR A 54 -0.45 -2.79 14.17
N LYS A 55 -1.17 -2.05 15.02
CA LYS A 55 -2.15 -2.63 15.95
C LYS A 55 -3.18 -3.52 15.23
N ASN A 56 -3.67 -3.07 14.08
CA ASN A 56 -4.77 -3.73 13.36
C ASN A 56 -4.36 -4.21 11.95
N GLY A 57 -3.06 -4.43 11.71
CA GLY A 57 -2.56 -4.88 10.41
C GLY A 57 -1.11 -4.48 10.16
N TYR A 58 -0.83 -3.83 9.04
CA TYR A 58 0.54 -3.49 8.61
C TYR A 58 0.62 -2.12 7.95
N LYS A 59 1.81 -1.51 8.07
CA LYS A 59 2.22 -0.36 7.27
C LYS A 59 3.02 -0.85 6.08
N ALA A 60 2.66 -0.38 4.90
CA ALA A 60 3.41 -0.53 3.67
C ALA A 60 3.92 0.82 3.18
N ILE A 61 4.96 0.81 2.36
CA ILE A 61 5.53 1.99 1.71
C ILE A 61 5.43 1.77 0.20
N ALA A 62 4.61 2.60 -0.46
CA ALA A 62 4.56 2.71 -1.90
C ALA A 62 5.63 3.70 -2.37
N ARG A 63 6.37 3.38 -3.44
CA ARG A 63 7.41 4.26 -4.01
C ARG A 63 7.29 4.30 -5.52
N LYS A 64 7.40 5.50 -6.10
CA LYS A 64 7.56 5.74 -7.55
C LYS A 64 8.31 7.05 -7.76
N GLY A 65 9.23 7.09 -8.70
CA GLY A 65 10.11 8.23 -8.89
C GLY A 65 10.94 8.52 -7.63
N LYS A 66 10.99 9.78 -7.20
CA LYS A 66 11.65 10.23 -5.96
C LYS A 66 10.64 10.42 -4.80
N THR A 67 9.46 9.82 -4.92
CA THR A 67 8.36 9.99 -3.97
C THR A 67 8.02 8.65 -3.33
N ALA A 68 7.72 8.69 -2.04
CA ALA A 68 7.18 7.58 -1.28
C ALA A 68 5.87 7.98 -0.62
N GLN A 69 4.98 7.03 -0.39
CA GLN A 69 3.75 7.24 0.34
C GLN A 69 3.53 6.08 1.28
N GLU A 70 3.19 6.39 2.52
CA GLU A 70 2.79 5.38 3.47
C GLU A 70 1.37 4.89 3.15
N VAL A 71 1.14 3.59 3.35
CA VAL A 71 -0.17 2.96 3.19
C VAL A 71 -0.40 2.08 4.41
N PHE A 72 -1.53 2.29 5.09
CA PHE A 72 -1.96 1.44 6.18
C PHE A 72 -2.97 0.42 5.67
N ILE A 73 -2.72 -0.85 5.97
CA ILE A 73 -3.56 -1.98 5.55
C ILE A 73 -4.05 -2.65 6.83
N SER A 74 -5.36 -2.60 7.07
CA SER A 74 -5.97 -3.35 8.17
C SER A 74 -6.40 -4.73 7.69
N THR A 75 -5.90 -5.76 8.35
CA THR A 75 -6.12 -7.17 7.97
C THR A 75 -5.75 -8.08 9.13
N ASP A 76 -6.37 -9.27 9.15
CA ASP A 76 -6.03 -10.35 10.08
C ASP A 76 -5.00 -11.33 9.48
N LEU A 77 -4.60 -11.11 8.21
CA LEU A 77 -3.56 -11.90 7.55
C LEU A 77 -2.22 -11.78 8.27
N ASN A 78 -1.43 -12.84 8.21
CA ASN A 78 -0.05 -12.77 8.66
C ASN A 78 0.84 -12.02 7.65
N LYS A 79 2.08 -11.74 8.05
CA LYS A 79 3.03 -10.93 7.27
C LYS A 79 3.31 -11.56 5.90
N ASP A 80 3.49 -12.87 5.83
CA ASP A 80 3.90 -13.57 4.62
C ASP A 80 2.74 -13.66 3.61
N GLN A 81 1.53 -13.95 4.09
CA GLN A 81 0.32 -13.93 3.27
C GLN A 81 0.08 -12.55 2.67
N LEU A 82 0.18 -11.50 3.48
CA LEU A 82 -0.02 -10.13 3.00
C LEU A 82 1.08 -9.73 2.02
N LYS A 83 2.33 -10.16 2.26
CA LYS A 83 3.45 -9.91 1.36
C LYS A 83 3.20 -10.52 -0.01
N GLN A 84 2.79 -11.79 -0.06
CA GLN A 84 2.48 -12.49 -1.31
C GLN A 84 1.40 -11.75 -2.11
N ILE A 85 0.33 -11.29 -1.44
CA ILE A 85 -0.74 -10.52 -2.09
C ILE A 85 -0.20 -9.22 -2.68
N ILE A 86 0.66 -8.50 -1.96
CA ILE A 86 1.24 -7.23 -2.42
C ILE A 86 2.19 -7.46 -3.60
N ASP A 87 3.01 -8.51 -3.55
CA ASP A 87 4.01 -8.80 -4.58
C ASP A 87 3.37 -9.08 -5.96
N ILE A 88 2.16 -9.66 -6.00
CA ILE A 88 1.35 -9.81 -7.24
C ILE A 88 1.15 -8.47 -7.98
N TYR A 89 1.12 -7.35 -7.25
CA TYR A 89 0.92 -6.02 -7.81
C TYR A 89 2.20 -5.23 -8.05
N ASN A 90 3.35 -5.73 -7.59
CA ASN A 90 4.66 -5.09 -7.79
C ASN A 90 5.29 -5.43 -9.17
N ASP A 91 4.90 -6.56 -9.76
CA ASP A 91 5.48 -7.09 -11.01
C ASP A 91 4.73 -6.68 -12.29
N LYS A 92 3.68 -5.86 -12.18
CA LYS A 92 2.91 -5.31 -13.32
C LYS A 92 3.22 -3.83 -13.55
#